data_AF-A0A1V6KAF1-F1
#
_entry.id   AF-A0A1V6KAF1-F1
#
_cell.length_a   1.000
_cell.length_b   1.000
_cell.length_c   1.000
_cell.angle_alpha   90.00
_cell.angle_beta   90.00
_cell.angle_gamma   90.00
#
_symmetry.space_group_name_H-M   'P 1'
#
loop_
_entity.id
_entity.type
_entity.pdbx_description
1 polymer ?
#
loop_
_entity_poly.entity_id
_entity_poly.type
_entity_poly.pdbx_seq_one_letter_code
_entity_poly.pdbx_strand_id
1 'polypeptide(L)'
;MSEETHKKEHKPHDDQHLDKLTVKELREMAEEFPHEKAIHDMKKEELVAFIKQAKGIKDEGRAHKHKPKGKIRLTRPQVKAKIRELKVLHGRALEDSDREKAALLRHKISRLKKISRRVAEA
;
A
#
# COMPACT_ATOMS: atom_id res chain seq x y z
N MET A 1 32.21 -8.43 31.96
CA MET A 1 31.91 -7.69 30.72
C MET A 1 30.65 -8.31 30.13
N SER A 2 29.54 -7.60 30.28
CA SER A 2 28.19 -8.08 29.95
C SER A 2 28.02 -8.20 28.44
N GLU A 3 27.71 -9.40 27.94
CA GLU A 3 27.34 -9.61 26.54
C GLU A 3 25.89 -9.17 26.35
N GLU A 4 25.71 -7.95 25.84
CA GLU A 4 24.41 -7.42 25.42
C GLU A 4 23.90 -8.21 24.22
N THR A 5 23.00 -9.16 24.47
CA THR A 5 22.20 -9.78 23.43
C THR A 5 21.22 -8.75 22.86
N HIS A 6 21.54 -8.21 21.68
CA HIS A 6 20.63 -7.34 20.93
C HIS A 6 19.40 -8.12 20.46
N LYS A 7 18.38 -8.15 21.33
CA LYS A 7 17.02 -8.59 21.02
C LYS A 7 16.42 -7.59 20.02
N LYS A 8 16.49 -7.93 18.72
CA LYS A 8 15.75 -7.22 17.68
C LYS A 8 14.25 -7.53 17.87
N GLU A 9 13.57 -6.66 18.59
CA GLU A 9 12.12 -6.61 18.61
C GLU A 9 11.61 -6.26 17.20
N HIS A 10 10.95 -7.22 16.55
CA HIS A 10 10.29 -7.01 15.26
C HIS A 10 8.77 -7.01 15.45
N LYS A 11 8.19 -5.84 15.76
CA LYS A 11 6.80 -5.48 15.36
C LYS A 11 6.86 -5.01 13.89
N PRO A 12 5.81 -5.02 13.04
CA PRO A 12 4.43 -5.51 13.12
C PRO A 12 4.07 -6.29 11.83
N HIS A 13 4.45 -7.58 11.75
CA HIS A 13 4.20 -8.43 10.58
C HIS A 13 3.45 -9.73 10.91
N ASP A 14 2.98 -9.90 12.15
CA ASP A 14 2.35 -11.13 12.60
C ASP A 14 1.07 -11.47 11.81
N ASP A 15 0.28 -10.46 11.43
CA ASP A 15 -0.98 -10.70 10.70
C ASP A 15 -0.78 -11.30 9.31
N GLN A 16 0.29 -10.89 8.61
CA GLN A 16 0.59 -11.35 7.26
C GLN A 16 1.32 -12.70 7.25
N HIS A 17 1.87 -13.11 8.38
CA HIS A 17 2.59 -14.37 8.48
C HIS A 17 1.62 -15.54 8.69
N LEU A 18 0.57 -15.36 9.51
CA LEU A 18 -0.41 -16.41 9.81
C LEU A 18 -1.12 -16.94 8.55
N ASP A 19 -1.46 -16.07 7.59
CA ASP A 19 -2.14 -16.48 6.35
C ASP A 19 -1.25 -17.39 5.46
N LYS A 20 0.08 -17.25 5.59
CA LYS A 20 1.08 -18.00 4.82
C LYS A 20 1.46 -19.33 5.45
N LEU A 21 1.17 -19.53 6.73
CA LEU A 21 1.48 -20.77 7.44
C LEU A 21 0.56 -21.91 6.99
N THR A 22 1.07 -23.12 7.15
CA THR A 22 0.35 -24.35 6.87
C THR A 22 -0.61 -24.68 8.01
N VAL A 23 -1.61 -25.53 7.73
CA VAL A 23 -2.63 -25.91 8.72
C VAL A 23 -2.00 -26.55 9.96
N LYS A 24 -0.90 -27.29 9.81
CA LYS A 24 -0.19 -27.95 10.93
C LYS A 24 0.44 -26.92 11.86
N GLU A 25 1.18 -25.97 11.31
CA GLU A 25 1.80 -24.88 12.08
C GLU A 25 0.74 -24.01 12.78
N LEU A 26 -0.41 -23.80 12.14
CA LEU A 26 -1.56 -23.11 12.75
C LEU A 26 -2.23 -23.92 13.86
N ARG A 27 -2.13 -25.25 13.85
CA ARG A 27 -2.66 -26.10 14.93
C ARG A 27 -1.74 -26.10 16.14
N GLU A 28 -0.43 -26.23 15.91
CA GLU A 28 0.59 -26.18 16.97
C GLU A 28 0.54 -24.83 17.70
N MET A 29 0.49 -23.72 16.98
CA MET A 29 0.34 -22.40 17.61
C MET A 29 -1.02 -22.22 18.28
N ALA A 30 -2.08 -22.88 17.80
CA ALA A 30 -3.37 -22.83 18.47
C ALA A 30 -3.31 -23.62 19.78
N GLU A 31 -2.73 -24.83 19.80
CA GLU A 31 -2.55 -25.73 20.96
C GLU A 31 -1.87 -25.06 22.16
N GLU A 32 -0.98 -24.09 21.93
CA GLU A 32 -0.31 -23.31 22.98
C GLU A 32 -1.25 -22.37 23.77
N PHE A 33 -2.39 -21.97 23.20
CA PHE A 33 -3.37 -21.13 23.88
C PHE A 33 -4.41 -21.96 24.63
N PRO A 34 -5.01 -21.48 25.73
CA PRO A 34 -6.14 -22.17 26.34
C PRO A 34 -7.38 -22.09 25.43
N HIS A 35 -7.87 -23.24 24.95
CA HIS A 35 -9.04 -23.39 24.08
C HIS A 35 -10.06 -24.36 24.69
N GLU A 36 -11.32 -23.97 24.59
CA GLU A 36 -12.47 -24.82 24.90
C GLU A 36 -12.98 -25.59 23.67
N LYS A 37 -12.45 -25.30 22.47
CA LYS A 37 -12.95 -25.82 21.18
C LYS A 37 -11.96 -26.79 20.53
N ALA A 38 -12.49 -27.76 19.80
CA ALA A 38 -11.73 -28.75 19.04
C ALA A 38 -10.98 -28.11 17.85
N ILE A 39 -9.73 -27.68 18.10
CA ILE A 39 -8.80 -27.09 17.12
C ILE A 39 -8.64 -27.99 15.89
N HIS A 40 -8.67 -29.31 16.10
CA HIS A 40 -8.41 -30.28 15.05
C HIS A 40 -9.51 -30.36 13.98
N ASP A 41 -10.72 -29.84 14.26
CA ASP A 41 -11.82 -29.82 13.29
C ASP A 41 -11.93 -28.47 12.55
N MET A 42 -11.15 -27.46 12.97
CA MET A 42 -11.21 -26.11 12.41
C MET A 42 -10.53 -26.02 11.04
N LYS A 43 -11.14 -25.24 10.14
CA LYS A 43 -10.57 -24.90 8.83
C LYS A 43 -9.43 -23.90 8.98
N LYS A 44 -8.57 -23.80 7.96
CA LYS A 44 -7.39 -22.91 7.98
C LYS A 44 -7.74 -21.46 8.36
N GLU A 45 -8.82 -20.92 7.78
CA GLU A 45 -9.27 -19.55 8.04
C GLU A 45 -9.73 -19.36 9.50
N GLU A 46 -10.40 -20.35 10.06
CA GLU A 46 -10.90 -20.34 11.43
C GLU A 46 -9.76 -20.44 12.44
N LEU A 47 -8.71 -21.23 12.15
CA LEU A 47 -7.49 -21.31 12.96
C LEU A 47 -6.73 -19.97 12.98
N VAL A 48 -6.62 -19.31 11.83
CA VAL A 48 -6.00 -17.99 11.74
C VAL A 48 -6.80 -16.97 12.55
N ALA A 49 -8.13 -16.97 12.45
CA ALA A 49 -9.00 -16.09 13.22
C ALA A 49 -8.88 -16.35 14.74
N PHE A 50 -8.82 -17.62 15.15
CA PHE A 50 -8.62 -18.01 16.54
C PHE A 50 -7.28 -17.50 17.08
N ILE A 51 -6.19 -17.71 16.34
CA ILE A 51 -4.86 -17.22 16.73
C ILE A 51 -4.82 -15.68 16.77
N LYS A 52 -5.47 -14.99 15.82
CA LYS A 52 -5.57 -13.52 15.82
C LYS A 52 -6.36 -13.01 17.04
N GLN A 53 -7.44 -13.68 17.41
CA GLN A 53 -8.22 -13.38 18.62
C GLN A 53 -7.43 -13.65 19.90
N ALA A 54 -6.77 -14.81 20.01
CA ALA A 54 -5.96 -15.20 21.16
C ALA A 54 -4.75 -14.26 21.35
N LYS A 55 -4.15 -13.78 20.26
CA LYS A 55 -3.06 -12.79 20.28
C LYS A 55 -3.53 -11.34 20.48
N GLY A 56 -4.84 -11.08 20.56
CA GLY A 56 -5.41 -9.75 20.81
C GLY A 56 -5.16 -8.74 19.69
N ILE A 57 -4.81 -9.21 18.48
CA ILE A 57 -4.56 -8.32 17.34
C ILE A 57 -5.92 -8.00 16.72
N LYS A 58 -6.42 -6.82 17.06
CA LYS A 58 -7.64 -6.25 16.49
C LYS A 58 -7.41 -6.08 15.00
N ASP A 59 -8.25 -6.74 14.21
CA ASP A 59 -8.26 -6.74 12.75
C ASP A 59 -8.67 -5.34 12.23
N GLU A 60 -7.85 -4.34 12.48
CA GLU A 60 -7.91 -3.07 11.77
C GLU A 60 -7.33 -3.31 10.39
N GLY A 61 -8.20 -3.86 9.54
CA GLY A 61 -7.88 -4.27 8.18
C GLY A 61 -6.90 -3.30 7.54
N ARG A 62 -5.66 -3.75 7.36
CA ARG A 62 -4.66 -3.02 6.59
C ARG A 62 -5.21 -2.92 5.19
N ALA A 63 -5.91 -1.82 4.93
CA ALA A 63 -6.45 -1.46 3.64
C ALA A 63 -5.33 -1.70 2.62
N HIS A 64 -5.51 -2.72 1.79
CA HIS A 64 -4.58 -3.05 0.73
C HIS A 64 -4.24 -1.74 0.01
N LYS A 65 -2.98 -1.27 0.15
CA LYS A 65 -2.50 -0.02 -0.46
C LYS A 65 -2.46 -0.07 -1.99
N HIS A 66 -3.02 -1.12 -2.58
CA HIS A 66 -3.32 -1.23 -4.00
C HIS A 66 -4.77 -0.84 -4.26
N LYS A 67 -5.17 0.38 -3.87
CA LYS A 67 -6.26 1.03 -4.59
C LYS A 67 -5.80 1.16 -6.05
N PRO A 68 -6.53 0.63 -7.04
CA PRO A 68 -6.21 0.93 -8.43
C PRO A 68 -6.21 2.45 -8.53
N LYS A 69 -5.07 3.03 -8.93
CA LYS A 69 -4.92 4.49 -9.08
C LYS A 69 -6.08 4.95 -9.94
N GLY A 70 -7.09 5.54 -9.29
CA GLY A 70 -8.39 5.76 -9.89
C GLY A 70 -8.21 6.46 -11.22
N LYS A 71 -8.98 6.02 -12.22
CA LYS A 71 -9.16 6.72 -13.49
C LYS A 71 -9.22 8.21 -13.17
N ILE A 72 -8.31 8.98 -13.74
CA ILE A 72 -8.14 10.38 -13.42
C ILE A 72 -9.48 11.07 -13.66
N ARG A 73 -10.18 11.46 -12.59
CA ARG A 73 -11.48 12.16 -12.61
C ARG A 73 -11.33 13.63 -13.06
N LEU A 74 -10.36 13.94 -13.91
CA LEU A 74 -10.25 15.27 -14.51
C LEU A 74 -10.97 15.25 -15.84
N THR A 75 -11.93 16.15 -16.01
CA THR A 75 -12.60 16.34 -17.29
C THR A 75 -11.61 16.92 -18.30
N ARG A 76 -11.83 16.68 -19.60
CA ARG A 76 -10.96 17.18 -20.68
C ARG A 76 -10.63 18.69 -20.57
N PRO A 77 -11.59 19.57 -20.22
CA PRO A 77 -11.31 21.00 -20.00
C PRO A 77 -10.32 21.23 -18.84
N GLN A 78 -10.50 20.52 -17.72
CA GLN A 78 -9.63 20.67 -16.55
C GLN A 78 -8.20 20.21 -16.83
N VAL A 79 -8.02 19.11 -17.60
CA VAL A 79 -6.68 18.66 -18.03
C VAL A 79 -6.02 19.73 -18.90
N LYS A 80 -6.75 20.36 -19.82
CA LYS A 80 -6.21 21.42 -20.68
C LYS A 80 -5.88 22.69 -19.90
N ALA A 81 -6.70 23.08 -18.92
CA ALA A 81 -6.41 24.22 -18.04
C ALA A 81 -5.08 24.01 -17.29
N LYS A 82 -4.90 22.84 -16.69
CA LYS A 82 -3.67 22.48 -15.97
C LYS A 82 -2.43 22.43 -16.87
N ILE A 83 -2.59 22.03 -18.14
CA ILE A 83 -1.50 22.11 -19.13
C ILE A 83 -1.08 23.56 -19.39
N ARG A 84 -2.04 24.50 -19.48
CA ARG A 84 -1.73 25.92 -19.69
C ARG A 84 -0.95 26.50 -18.52
N GLU A 85 -1.39 26.24 -17.30
CA GLU A 85 -0.70 26.66 -16.07
C GLU A 85 0.75 26.13 -16.02
N LEU A 86 0.92 24.83 -16.28
CA LEU A 86 2.25 24.21 -16.26
C LEU A 86 3.18 24.73 -17.36
N LYS A 87 2.64 25.16 -18.52
CA LYS A 87 3.44 25.80 -19.57
C LYS A 87 3.99 27.15 -19.13
N VAL A 88 3.18 27.95 -18.43
CA VAL A 88 3.62 29.23 -17.87
C VAL A 88 4.74 29.00 -16.85
N LEU A 89 4.54 28.05 -15.93
CA LEU A 89 5.56 27.67 -14.95
C LEU A 89 6.84 27.14 -15.61
N HIS A 90 6.71 26.39 -16.70
CA HIS A 90 7.85 25.88 -17.46
C HIS A 90 8.62 27.02 -18.14
N GLY A 91 7.93 28.02 -18.70
CA GLY A 91 8.57 29.22 -19.25
C GLY A 91 9.38 29.97 -18.19
N ARG A 92 8.78 30.21 -17.02
CA ARG A 92 9.47 30.84 -15.88
C ARG A 92 10.68 30.02 -15.42
N ALA A 93 10.56 28.70 -15.30
CA ALA A 93 11.68 27.85 -14.93
C ALA A 93 12.83 27.85 -15.96
N LEU A 94 12.53 28.09 -17.24
CA LEU A 94 13.56 28.29 -18.26
C LEU A 94 14.22 29.66 -18.15
N GLU A 95 13.44 30.72 -17.88
CA GLU A 95 13.96 32.08 -17.61
C GLU A 95 14.89 32.08 -16.39
N ASP A 96 14.49 31.39 -15.32
CA ASP A 96 15.26 31.22 -14.08
C ASP A 96 16.45 30.24 -14.23
N SER A 97 16.67 29.68 -15.42
CA SER A 97 17.72 28.67 -15.71
C SER A 97 17.67 27.41 -14.82
N ASP A 98 16.52 27.14 -14.19
CA ASP A 98 16.31 25.97 -13.34
C ASP A 98 15.98 24.74 -14.19
N ARG A 99 17.05 24.07 -14.64
CA ARG A 99 16.97 22.92 -15.54
C ARG A 99 16.20 21.74 -14.95
N GLU A 100 16.30 21.52 -13.64
CA GLU A 100 15.62 20.42 -12.97
C GLU A 100 14.11 20.65 -12.92
N LYS A 101 13.69 21.85 -12.50
CA LYS A 101 12.27 22.23 -12.50
C LYS A 101 11.70 22.24 -13.91
N ALA A 102 12.43 22.78 -14.89
CA ALA A 102 12.01 22.76 -16.29
C ALA A 102 11.80 21.32 -16.81
N ALA A 103 12.75 20.41 -16.56
CA ALA A 103 12.62 19.01 -16.95
C ALA A 103 11.39 18.35 -16.31
N LEU A 104 11.20 18.52 -15.00
CA LEU A 104 10.06 17.96 -14.27
C LEU A 104 8.72 18.50 -14.77
N LEU A 105 8.63 19.80 -15.06
CA LEU A 105 7.45 20.42 -15.64
C LEU A 105 7.18 19.90 -17.06
N ARG A 106 8.20 19.72 -17.90
CA ARG A 106 8.09 19.11 -19.23
C ARG A 106 7.52 17.69 -19.17
N HIS A 107 7.98 16.87 -18.22
CA HIS A 107 7.48 15.51 -18.01
C HIS A 107 6.01 15.52 -17.55
N LYS A 108 5.63 16.40 -16.60
CA LYS A 108 4.25 16.58 -16.16
C LYS A 108 3.32 16.99 -17.30
N ILE A 109 3.73 17.98 -18.12
CA ILE A 109 2.99 18.42 -19.32
C ILE A 109 2.78 17.25 -20.28
N SER A 110 3.83 16.49 -20.57
CA SER A 110 3.76 15.34 -21.49
C SER A 110 2.80 14.26 -20.99
N ARG A 111 2.82 13.97 -19.68
CA ARG A 111 1.90 13.02 -19.07
C ARG A 111 0.45 13.49 -19.16
N LEU A 112 0.17 14.76 -18.85
CA LEU A 112 -1.17 15.34 -18.98
C LEU A 112 -1.67 15.37 -20.43
N LYS A 113 -0.81 15.63 -21.42
CA LYS A 113 -1.16 15.51 -22.84
C LYS A 113 -1.58 14.08 -23.20
N LYS A 114 -0.83 13.07 -22.73
CA LYS A 114 -1.19 11.65 -22.91
C LYS A 114 -2.54 11.32 -22.25
N ILE A 115 -2.79 11.81 -21.04
CA ILE A 115 -4.07 11.63 -20.34
C ILE A 115 -5.20 12.31 -21.11
N SER A 116 -5.00 13.53 -21.63
CA SER A 116 -6.05 14.25 -22.38
C SER A 116 -6.48 13.55 -23.67
N ARG A 117 -5.58 12.76 -24.28
CA ARG A 117 -5.89 11.93 -25.45
C ARG A 117 -6.73 10.73 -25.06
N ARG A 118 -6.34 10.01 -24.01
CA ARG A 118 -7.08 8.85 -23.49
C ARG A 118 -8.46 9.19 -22.94
N VAL A 119 -8.63 10.37 -22.33
CA VAL A 119 -9.93 10.87 -21.85
C VAL A 119 -10.85 11.27 -23.03
N ALA A 120 -10.34 11.43 -24.24
CA ALA A 120 -11.18 11.65 -25.42
C ALA A 120 -11.61 10.34 -26.10
N GLU A 121 -10.93 9.23 -25.81
CA GLU A 121 -11.22 7.88 -26.33
C GLU A 121 -12.16 7.07 -25.42
N ALA A 122 -12.36 7.52 -24.17
CA ALA A 122 -13.18 6.87 -23.14
C ALA A 122 -14.47 7.64 -22.87
#